data_AF-A0A2E4BTA6-F1
#
_entry.id   AF-A0A2E4BTA6-F1
#
_cell.length_a   1.000
_cell.length_b   1.000
_cell.length_c   1.000
_cell.angle_alpha   90.00
_cell.angle_beta   90.00
_cell.angle_gamma   90.00
#
_symmetry.space_group_name_H-M   'P 1'
#
loop_
_entity.id
_entity.type
_entity.pdbx_description
1 polymer ?
#
loop_
_entity_poly.entity_id
_entity_poly.type
_entity_poly.pdbx_seq_one_letter_code
_entity_poly.pdbx_strand_id
1 'polypeptide(L)'
;MPQLDVSGFPSQIFWLVITFVFLWWLMAKVALPKVGLVLEERQKKINDSLDMAEDLRIEARSELDAYEIAISVAHDEARKVINDANQEGTQASANQLAEMRISLTNQIAEVETEIESVKEKALEDIGQSAKEVAISTLDKLVGIKIPAKTLNAAIDNAMTKGRK
;
A
#
# COMPACT_ATOMS: atom_id res chain seq x y z
N MET A 1 88.58 -61.30 -34.27
CA MET A 1 87.98 -60.18 -33.53
C MET A 1 87.35 -60.74 -32.26
N PRO A 2 87.92 -60.52 -31.06
CA PRO A 2 87.52 -61.14 -29.78
C PRO A 2 86.13 -60.71 -29.25
N GLN A 3 85.33 -60.04 -30.08
CA GLN A 3 84.04 -59.43 -29.75
C GLN A 3 82.82 -60.28 -30.16
N LEU A 4 83.07 -61.50 -30.65
CA LEU A 4 82.07 -62.54 -30.92
C LEU A 4 82.39 -63.83 -30.15
N ASP A 5 82.92 -63.71 -28.93
CA ASP A 5 83.08 -64.85 -28.02
C ASP A 5 81.73 -65.15 -27.32
N VAL A 6 80.97 -66.07 -27.91
CA VAL A 6 79.62 -66.49 -27.47
C VAL A 6 79.61 -67.15 -26.07
N SER A 7 80.78 -67.47 -25.52
CA SER A 7 80.94 -68.09 -24.21
C SER A 7 80.44 -67.21 -23.06
N GLY A 8 80.47 -65.87 -23.21
CA GLY A 8 80.03 -64.90 -22.20
C GLY A 8 78.55 -64.50 -22.28
N PHE A 9 77.87 -64.78 -23.40
CA PHE A 9 76.48 -64.35 -23.63
C PHE A 9 75.47 -64.92 -22.63
N PRO A 10 75.52 -66.21 -22.21
CA PRO A 10 74.58 -66.74 -21.23
C PRO A 10 74.64 -66.01 -19.88
N SER A 11 75.83 -65.65 -19.41
CA SER A 11 76.01 -64.92 -18.16
C SER A 11 75.48 -63.48 -18.25
N GLN A 12 75.76 -62.81 -19.37
CA GLN A 12 75.27 -61.46 -19.63
C GLN A 12 73.74 -61.41 -19.75
N ILE A 13 73.13 -62.39 -20.43
CA ILE A 13 71.67 -62.54 -20.53
C ILE A 13 71.06 -62.83 -19.16
N PHE A 14 71.66 -63.69 -18.36
CA PHE A 14 71.18 -64.00 -17.00
C PHE A 14 71.14 -62.75 -16.11
N TRP A 15 72.22 -61.96 -16.07
CA TRP A 15 72.26 -60.71 -15.31
C TRP A 15 71.35 -59.63 -15.90
N LEU A 16 71.19 -59.56 -17.23
CA LEU A 16 70.24 -58.67 -17.88
C LEU A 16 68.81 -58.99 -17.43
N VAL A 17 68.42 -60.27 -17.41
CA VAL A 17 67.08 -60.68 -16.96
C VAL A 17 66.88 -60.35 -15.48
N ILE A 18 67.86 -60.63 -14.61
CA ILE A 18 67.76 -60.29 -13.18
C ILE A 18 67.60 -58.79 -12.96
N THR A 19 68.46 -57.98 -13.58
CA THR A 19 68.42 -56.52 -13.41
C THR A 19 67.16 -55.92 -14.04
N PHE A 20 66.69 -56.45 -15.16
CA PHE A 20 65.44 -56.05 -15.79
C PHE A 20 64.22 -56.40 -14.94
N VAL A 21 64.13 -57.61 -14.38
CA VAL A 21 63.04 -58.01 -13.49
C VAL A 21 63.04 -57.17 -12.22
N PHE A 22 64.22 -56.90 -11.64
CA PHE A 22 64.34 -56.02 -10.48
C PHE A 22 63.88 -54.59 -10.79
N LEU A 23 64.29 -54.03 -11.93
CA LEU A 23 63.84 -52.71 -12.40
C LEU A 23 62.33 -52.70 -12.65
N TRP A 24 61.79 -53.74 -13.30
CA TRP A 24 60.36 -53.88 -13.57
C TRP A 24 59.56 -53.92 -12.26
N TRP A 25 60.03 -54.69 -11.27
CA TRP A 25 59.41 -54.75 -9.96
C TRP A 25 59.43 -53.40 -9.24
N LEU A 26 60.55 -52.66 -9.29
CA LEU A 26 60.64 -51.29 -8.76
C LEU A 26 59.69 -50.32 -9.47
N MET A 27 59.64 -50.36 -10.80
CA MET A 27 58.72 -49.52 -11.58
C MET A 27 57.26 -49.85 -11.28
N ALA A 28 56.92 -51.14 -11.20
CA ALA A 28 55.57 -51.59 -10.89
C ALA A 28 55.14 -51.18 -9.48
N LYS A 29 56.05 -51.25 -8.50
CA LYS A 29 55.74 -50.97 -7.10
C LYS A 29 55.86 -49.48 -6.72
N VAL A 30 56.63 -48.68 -7.46
CA VAL A 30 56.91 -47.27 -7.08
C VAL A 30 56.38 -46.27 -8.11
N ALA A 31 56.60 -46.50 -9.41
CA ALA A 31 56.22 -45.53 -10.43
C ALA A 31 54.70 -45.56 -10.73
N LEU A 32 54.13 -46.76 -10.91
CA LEU A 32 52.68 -46.93 -11.14
C LEU A 32 51.80 -46.32 -10.04
N PRO A 33 52.02 -46.58 -8.73
CA PRO A 33 51.16 -45.98 -7.70
C PRO A 33 51.30 -44.47 -7.63
N LYS A 34 52.49 -43.90 -7.87
CA LYS A 34 52.66 -42.44 -7.89
C LYS A 34 51.84 -41.77 -8.99
N VAL A 35 51.80 -42.36 -10.19
CA VAL A 35 50.99 -41.85 -11.30
C VAL A 35 49.50 -42.03 -11.01
N GLY A 36 49.10 -43.17 -10.43
CA GLY A 36 47.73 -43.43 -10.02
C GLY A 36 47.21 -42.41 -9.00
N LEU A 37 48.00 -42.09 -7.98
CA LEU A 37 47.64 -41.10 -6.95
C LEU A 37 47.41 -39.70 -7.54
N VAL A 38 48.26 -39.25 -8.46
CA VAL A 38 48.10 -37.92 -9.10
C VAL A 38 46.84 -37.89 -9.98
N LEU A 39 46.54 -38.99 -10.67
CA LEU A 39 45.34 -39.08 -11.49
C LEU A 39 44.07 -39.08 -10.63
N GLU A 40 44.07 -39.84 -9.53
CA GLU A 40 42.97 -39.90 -8.56
C GLU A 40 42.75 -38.54 -7.88
N GLU A 41 43.82 -37.86 -7.45
CA GLU A 41 43.73 -36.53 -6.85
C GLU A 41 43.13 -35.51 -7.83
N ARG A 42 43.53 -35.54 -9.10
CA ARG A 42 42.95 -34.69 -10.15
C ARG A 42 41.49 -35.01 -10.38
N GLN A 43 41.15 -36.29 -10.51
CA GLN A 43 39.77 -36.72 -10.72
C GLN A 43 38.89 -36.28 -9.56
N LYS A 44 39.36 -36.50 -8.33
CA LYS A 44 38.67 -36.08 -7.12
C LYS A 44 38.46 -34.58 -7.10
N LYS A 45 39.50 -33.78 -7.34
CA LYS A 45 39.39 -32.32 -7.36
C LYS A 45 38.40 -31.81 -8.42
N ILE A 46 38.36 -32.44 -9.59
CA ILE A 46 37.41 -32.10 -10.65
C ILE A 46 35.98 -32.43 -10.20
N ASN A 47 35.75 -33.63 -9.68
CA ASN A 47 34.43 -34.04 -9.18
C ASN A 47 33.97 -33.13 -8.04
N ASP A 48 34.81 -32.90 -7.03
CA ASP A 48 34.51 -32.01 -5.91
C ASP A 48 34.17 -30.59 -6.41
N SER A 49 34.87 -30.09 -7.44
CA SER A 49 34.58 -28.77 -8.03
C SER A 49 33.27 -28.73 -8.83
N LEU A 50 32.92 -29.83 -9.50
CA LEU A 50 31.66 -29.96 -10.23
C LEU A 50 30.49 -30.05 -9.26
N ASP A 51 30.61 -30.86 -8.21
CA ASP A 51 29.59 -31.01 -7.17
C ASP A 51 29.35 -29.66 -6.46
N MET A 52 30.43 -28.97 -6.06
CA MET A 52 30.32 -27.62 -5.49
C MET A 52 29.65 -26.62 -6.44
N ALA A 53 29.93 -26.70 -7.75
CA ALA A 53 29.31 -25.82 -8.72
C ALA A 53 27.82 -26.14 -8.93
N GLU A 54 27.44 -27.41 -8.87
CA GLU A 54 26.04 -27.85 -8.93
C GLU A 54 25.27 -27.41 -7.69
N ASP A 55 25.83 -27.59 -6.50
CA ASP A 55 25.23 -27.16 -5.24
C ASP A 55 25.00 -25.64 -5.22
N LEU A 56 26.02 -24.85 -5.59
CA LEU A 56 25.90 -23.40 -5.70
C LEU A 56 24.85 -22.97 -6.73
N ARG A 57 24.72 -23.71 -7.84
CA ARG A 57 23.69 -23.44 -8.85
C ARG A 57 22.30 -23.74 -8.31
N ILE A 58 22.14 -24.82 -7.56
CA ILE A 58 20.86 -25.19 -6.93
C ILE A 58 20.47 -24.15 -5.87
N GLU A 59 21.40 -23.75 -5.01
CA GLU A 59 21.19 -22.72 -3.99
C GLU A 59 20.80 -21.39 -4.62
N ALA A 60 21.56 -20.91 -5.61
CA ALA A 60 21.25 -19.67 -6.33
C ALA A 60 19.87 -19.72 -7.01
N ARG A 61 19.48 -20.87 -7.57
CA ARG A 61 18.16 -21.04 -8.17
C ARG A 61 17.05 -21.01 -7.12
N SER A 62 17.25 -21.67 -5.98
CA SER A 62 16.30 -21.66 -4.87
C SER A 62 16.12 -20.24 -4.31
N GLU A 63 17.21 -19.47 -4.19
CA GLU A 63 17.17 -18.09 -3.72
C GLU A 63 16.47 -17.17 -4.72
N LEU A 64 16.71 -17.36 -6.03
CA LEU A 64 15.99 -16.65 -7.09
C LEU A 64 14.49 -16.94 -7.06
N ASP A 65 14.09 -18.21 -6.94
CA ASP A 65 12.68 -18.59 -6.86
C ASP A 65 12.02 -17.97 -5.60
N ALA A 66 12.71 -17.99 -4.45
CA ALA A 66 12.23 -17.35 -3.22
C ALA A 66 12.10 -15.82 -3.36
N TYR A 67 13.07 -15.18 -4.03
CA TYR A 67 13.06 -13.75 -4.31
C TYR A 67 11.91 -13.35 -5.25
N GLU A 68 11.67 -14.12 -6.32
CA GLU A 68 10.54 -13.89 -7.23
C GLU A 68 9.20 -14.02 -6.51
N ILE A 69 9.04 -15.04 -5.65
CA ILE A 69 7.86 -15.19 -4.79
C ILE A 69 7.70 -13.99 -3.86
N ALA A 70 8.77 -13.56 -3.20
CA ALA A 70 8.73 -12.43 -2.28
C ALA A 70 8.30 -11.12 -2.99
N ILE A 71 8.80 -10.87 -4.20
CA ILE A 71 8.36 -9.73 -5.02
C ILE A 71 6.88 -9.85 -5.39
N SER A 72 6.42 -11.03 -5.81
CA SER A 72 5.02 -11.24 -6.17
C SER A 72 4.09 -10.96 -4.98
N VAL A 73 4.44 -11.49 -3.81
CA VAL A 73 3.68 -11.27 -2.57
C VAL A 73 3.69 -9.79 -2.17
N ALA A 74 4.84 -9.12 -2.23
CA ALA A 74 4.94 -7.70 -1.93
C ALA A 74 4.10 -6.83 -2.88
N HIS A 75 4.07 -7.16 -4.18
CA HIS A 75 3.20 -6.49 -5.15
C HIS A 75 1.71 -6.72 -4.87
N ASP A 76 1.32 -7.94 -4.48
CA ASP A 76 -0.07 -8.25 -4.13
C ASP A 76 -0.50 -7.54 -2.84
N GLU A 77 0.38 -7.49 -1.84
CA GLU A 77 0.13 -6.76 -0.59
C GLU A 77 0.03 -5.25 -0.84
N ALA A 78 0.94 -4.67 -1.64
CA ALA A 78 0.85 -3.27 -2.03
C ALA A 78 -0.48 -2.95 -2.76
N ARG A 79 -0.92 -3.83 -3.67
CA ARG A 79 -2.23 -3.69 -4.32
C ARG A 79 -3.39 -3.75 -3.33
N LYS A 80 -3.34 -4.64 -2.34
CA LYS A 80 -4.36 -4.71 -1.29
C LYS A 80 -4.40 -3.43 -0.46
N VAL A 81 -3.25 -2.96 0.01
CA VAL A 81 -3.16 -1.71 0.80
C VAL A 81 -3.71 -0.52 0.02
N ILE A 82 -3.39 -0.40 -1.27
CA ILE A 82 -3.92 0.67 -2.12
C ILE A 82 -5.44 0.57 -2.27
N ASN A 83 -5.97 -0.64 -2.49
CA ASN A 83 -7.41 -0.84 -2.62
C ASN A 83 -8.14 -0.53 -1.30
N ASP A 84 -7.63 -1.02 -0.18
CA ASP A 84 -8.20 -0.80 1.15
C ASP A 84 -8.19 0.70 1.48
N ALA A 85 -7.08 1.41 1.23
CA ALA A 85 -6.99 2.86 1.44
C ALA A 85 -7.96 3.65 0.55
N ASN A 86 -8.14 3.24 -0.71
CA ASN A 86 -9.13 3.87 -1.60
C ASN A 86 -10.57 3.63 -1.12
N GLN A 87 -10.88 2.41 -0.66
CA GLN A 87 -12.19 2.06 -0.15
C GLN A 87 -12.49 2.83 1.15
N GLU A 88 -11.54 2.87 2.08
CA GLU A 88 -11.65 3.62 3.33
C GLU A 88 -11.82 5.12 3.04
N GLY A 89 -11.00 5.69 2.14
CA GLY A 89 -11.11 7.09 1.74
C GLY A 89 -12.46 7.43 1.10
N THR A 90 -12.97 6.55 0.24
CA THR A 90 -14.30 6.72 -0.39
C THR A 90 -15.40 6.68 0.66
N GLN A 91 -15.34 5.72 1.59
CA GLN A 91 -16.33 5.58 2.65
C GLN A 91 -16.30 6.77 3.63
N ALA A 92 -15.10 7.22 4.02
CA ALA A 92 -14.93 8.38 4.87
C ALA A 92 -15.48 9.65 4.22
N SER A 93 -15.18 9.87 2.93
CA SER A 93 -15.74 11.00 2.18
C SER A 93 -17.26 10.92 2.06
N ALA A 94 -17.82 9.73 1.83
CA ALA A 94 -19.28 9.55 1.76
C ALA A 94 -19.95 9.85 3.10
N ASN A 95 -19.38 9.36 4.20
CA ASN A 95 -19.88 9.62 5.55
C ASN A 95 -19.83 11.12 5.89
N GLN A 96 -18.72 11.79 5.59
CA GLN A 96 -18.56 13.21 5.88
C GLN A 96 -19.48 14.08 5.02
N LEU A 97 -19.71 13.72 3.75
CA LEU A 97 -20.71 14.36 2.91
C LEU A 97 -22.13 14.15 3.45
N ALA A 98 -22.46 12.97 3.96
CA ALA A 98 -23.76 12.70 4.55
C ALA A 98 -23.99 13.53 5.83
N GLU A 99 -23.01 13.58 6.72
CA GLU A 99 -23.06 14.39 7.94
C GLU A 99 -23.19 15.89 7.62
N MET A 100 -22.39 16.39 6.67
CA MET A 100 -22.46 17.78 6.23
C MET A 100 -23.83 18.13 5.62
N ARG A 101 -24.43 17.21 4.86
CA ARG A 101 -25.80 17.40 4.33
C ARG A 101 -26.84 17.49 5.43
N ILE A 102 -26.72 16.65 6.46
CA ILE A 102 -27.62 16.70 7.63
C ILE A 102 -27.44 18.03 8.36
N SER A 103 -26.21 18.45 8.64
CA SER A 103 -25.96 19.72 9.33
C SER A 103 -26.48 20.92 8.54
N LEU A 104 -26.29 20.94 7.22
CA LEU A 104 -26.79 22.00 6.36
C LEU A 104 -28.33 22.02 6.33
N THR A 105 -28.96 20.85 6.28
CA THR A 105 -30.43 20.75 6.29
C THR A 105 -31.00 21.29 7.61
N ASN A 106 -30.37 20.96 8.74
CA ASN A 106 -30.77 21.48 10.05
C ASN A 106 -30.57 23.00 10.16
N GLN A 107 -29.44 23.53 9.67
CA GLN A 107 -29.19 24.98 9.65
C GLN A 107 -30.20 25.71 8.78
N ILE A 108 -30.55 25.16 7.61
CA ILE A 108 -31.57 25.76 6.74
C ILE A 108 -32.92 25.79 7.46
N ALA A 109 -33.34 24.70 8.09
CA ALA A 109 -34.61 24.66 8.83
C ALA A 109 -34.64 25.63 10.03
N GLU A 110 -33.52 25.79 10.74
CA GLU A 110 -33.39 26.75 11.83
C GLU A 110 -33.51 28.20 11.33
N VAL A 111 -32.79 28.53 10.25
CA VAL A 111 -32.86 29.86 9.62
C VAL A 111 -34.24 30.14 9.04
N GLU A 112 -34.91 29.16 8.43
CA GLU A 112 -36.30 29.31 7.95
C GLU A 112 -37.26 29.63 9.11
N THR A 113 -37.09 28.99 10.26
CA THR A 113 -37.88 29.25 11.46
C THR A 113 -37.61 30.66 12.01
N GLU A 114 -36.34 31.08 12.04
CA GLU A 114 -35.96 32.43 12.45
C GLU A 114 -36.54 33.49 11.51
N ILE A 115 -36.48 33.27 10.20
CA ILE A 115 -37.05 34.17 9.17
C ILE A 115 -38.56 34.32 9.39
N GLU A 116 -39.30 33.23 9.62
CA GLU A 116 -40.75 33.35 9.85
C GLU A 116 -41.05 34.11 11.15
N SER A 117 -40.27 33.89 12.23
CA SER A 117 -40.43 34.67 13.47
C SER A 117 -40.14 36.16 13.27
N VAL A 118 -39.08 36.50 12.53
CA VAL A 118 -38.74 37.89 12.22
C VAL A 118 -39.81 38.54 11.37
N LYS A 119 -40.37 37.81 10.40
CA LYS A 119 -41.46 38.27 9.55
C LYS A 119 -42.75 38.51 10.34
N GLU A 120 -43.12 37.63 11.26
CA GLU A 120 -44.26 37.84 12.15
C GLU A 120 -44.09 39.10 13.00
N LYS A 121 -42.91 39.28 13.62
CA LYS A 121 -42.59 40.51 14.39
C LYS A 121 -42.64 41.76 13.52
N ALA A 122 -42.07 41.72 12.31
CA ALA A 122 -42.10 42.86 11.39
C ALA A 122 -43.53 43.24 10.99
N LEU A 123 -44.42 42.26 10.78
CA LEU A 123 -45.83 42.51 10.50
C LEU A 123 -46.56 43.13 11.71
N GLU A 124 -46.23 42.69 12.92
CA GLU A 124 -46.75 43.28 14.16
C GLU A 124 -46.28 44.73 14.35
N ASP A 125 -44.99 44.99 14.17
CA ASP A 125 -44.37 46.32 14.25
C ASP A 125 -44.96 47.30 13.22
N ILE A 126 -45.21 46.84 11.98
CA ILE A 126 -45.91 47.62 10.95
C ILE A 126 -47.34 47.94 11.40
N GLY A 127 -48.05 46.96 11.97
CA GLY A 127 -49.40 47.15 12.50
C GLY A 127 -49.45 48.19 13.62
N GLN A 128 -48.49 48.15 14.55
CA GLN A 128 -48.36 49.13 15.63
C GLN A 128 -48.01 50.52 15.10
N SER A 129 -47.04 50.61 14.18
CA SER A 129 -46.66 51.88 13.54
C SER A 129 -47.83 52.49 12.76
N ALA A 130 -48.61 51.69 12.04
CA ALA A 130 -49.81 52.14 11.33
C ALA A 130 -50.88 52.68 12.29
N LYS A 131 -51.07 52.03 13.45
CA LYS A 131 -51.97 52.52 14.52
C LYS A 131 -51.51 53.88 15.05
N GLU A 132 -50.22 54.03 15.37
CA GLU A 132 -49.67 55.31 15.85
C GLU A 132 -49.83 56.43 14.83
N VAL A 133 -49.52 56.16 13.55
CA VAL A 133 -49.71 57.14 12.47
C VAL A 133 -51.19 57.51 12.30
N ALA A 134 -52.11 56.54 12.33
CA ALA A 134 -53.54 56.79 12.22
C ALA A 134 -54.07 57.63 13.40
N ILE A 135 -53.67 57.32 14.63
CA ILE A 135 -54.01 58.10 15.83
C ILE A 135 -53.48 59.53 15.71
N SER A 136 -52.21 59.70 15.33
CA SER A 136 -51.59 61.02 15.20
C SER A 136 -52.23 61.87 14.08
N THR A 137 -52.70 61.23 13.01
CA THR A 137 -53.40 61.90 11.91
C THR A 137 -54.80 62.32 12.33
N LEU A 138 -55.51 61.45 13.05
CA LEU A 138 -56.86 61.74 13.56
C LEU A 138 -56.85 62.85 14.62
N ASP A 139 -55.88 62.85 15.53
CA ASP A 139 -55.69 63.92 16.52
C ASP A 139 -55.46 65.27 15.85
N LYS A 140 -54.69 65.31 14.75
CA LYS A 140 -54.44 66.53 13.97
C LYS A 140 -55.65 66.99 13.15
N LEU A 141 -56.51 66.08 12.68
CA LEU A 141 -57.65 66.42 11.81
C LEU A 141 -58.92 66.80 12.60
N VAL A 142 -59.22 66.09 13.68
CA VAL A 142 -60.52 66.18 14.38
C VAL A 142 -60.48 67.13 15.58
N GLY A 143 -59.29 67.42 16.14
CA GLY A 143 -59.13 68.42 17.21
C GLY A 143 -59.88 68.11 18.51
N ILE A 144 -60.46 66.91 18.65
CA ILE A 144 -61.21 66.44 19.82
C ILE A 144 -60.53 65.16 20.32
N LYS A 145 -60.13 65.15 21.60
CA LYS A 145 -59.56 63.97 22.27
C LYS A 145 -60.62 62.86 22.38
N ILE A 146 -60.55 61.88 21.49
CA ILE A 146 -61.36 60.66 21.59
C ILE A 146 -60.68 59.71 22.60
N PRO A 147 -61.41 59.08 23.54
CA PRO A 147 -60.82 58.14 24.48
C PRO A 147 -60.14 56.97 23.76
N ALA A 148 -58.88 56.71 24.09
CA ALA A 148 -58.01 55.73 23.43
C ALA A 148 -58.61 54.32 23.32
N LYS A 149 -59.49 53.95 24.26
CA LYS A 149 -60.15 52.63 24.31
C LYS A 149 -61.13 52.42 23.15
N THR A 150 -61.89 53.45 22.78
CA THR A 150 -62.86 53.40 21.67
C THR A 150 -62.16 53.50 20.31
N LEU A 151 -61.06 54.26 20.25
CA LEU A 151 -60.26 54.42 19.04
C LEU A 151 -59.50 53.13 18.67
N ASN A 152 -58.85 52.49 19.65
CA ASN A 152 -58.17 51.21 19.43
C ASN A 152 -59.15 50.12 18.97
N ALA A 153 -60.34 50.03 19.58
CA ALA A 153 -61.37 49.07 19.18
C ALA A 153 -61.92 49.32 17.76
N ALA A 154 -61.98 50.57 17.31
CA ALA A 154 -62.40 50.93 15.95
C ALA A 154 -61.30 50.62 14.91
N ILE A 155 -60.03 50.89 15.24
CA ILE A 155 -58.89 50.56 14.37
C ILE A 155 -58.71 49.04 14.26
N ASP A 156 -58.85 48.29 15.36
CA ASP A 156 -58.80 46.82 15.32
C ASP A 156 -59.93 46.22 14.47
N ASN A 157 -61.14 46.79 14.51
CA ASN A 157 -62.23 46.42 13.60
C ASN A 157 -61.93 46.77 12.13
N ALA A 158 -61.27 47.89 11.85
CA ALA A 158 -60.90 48.27 10.48
C ALA A 158 -59.79 47.36 9.91
N MET A 159 -58.79 47.04 10.72
CA MET A 159 -57.67 46.16 10.35
C MET A 159 -58.12 44.71 10.12
N THR A 160 -59.09 44.21 10.89
CA THR A 160 -59.67 42.86 10.68
C THR A 160 -60.58 42.78 9.45
N LYS A 161 -61.25 43.87 9.07
CA LYS A 161 -62.13 43.93 7.90
C LYS A 161 -61.39 44.07 6.57
N GLY A 162 -60.17 44.62 6.58
CA GLY A 162 -59.27 44.70 5.41
C GLY A 162 -58.48 43.41 5.12
N ARG A 163 -58.54 42.41 6.00
CA ARG A 163 -57.86 41.11 5.89
C ARG A 163 -58.79 40.00 5.36
N LYS A 164 -59.55 40.31 4.31
CA LYS A 164 -60.31 39.37 3.47
C LYS A 164 -59.84 39.47 2.04
#